data_AF-A0A844XB72-F1
#
_entry.id   AF-A0A844XB72-F1
#
_cell.length_a   1.000
_cell.length_b   1.000
_cell.length_c   1.000
_cell.angle_alpha   90.00
_cell.angle_beta   90.00
_cell.angle_gamma   90.00
#
_symmetry.space_group_name_H-M   'P 1'
#
loop_
_entity.id
_entity.type
_entity.pdbx_description
1 polymer ?
#
loop_
_entity_poly.entity_id
_entity_poly.type
_entity_poly.pdbx_seq_one_letter_code
_entity_poly.pdbx_strand_id
1 'polypeptide(L)'
;MKKIALTAAAALAAIAANPALAQEAGDTVMGNDGNAIGTVADANEQAVMLTVGEYQIALPKNAFGTSDTGPTLNITRDQLVQMHEQQLAAAEAALAAALVEGAAVVTADPQPLGTIETIDGTNIVITREDETKVTLPREMFAVDPNGALMARIMMADLEAALAAQAG
;
A
#
# COMPACT_ATOMS: atom_id res chain seq x y z
N MET A 1 -13.58 -11.72 -71.39
CA MET A 1 -14.14 -12.28 -70.14
C MET A 1 -13.29 -13.46 -69.67
N LYS A 2 -12.55 -13.30 -68.57
CA LYS A 2 -11.97 -14.38 -67.74
C LYS A 2 -12.01 -13.90 -66.28
N LYS A 3 -12.58 -14.73 -65.41
CA LYS A 3 -12.85 -14.51 -63.98
C LYS A 3 -11.71 -15.09 -63.17
N ILE A 4 -11.15 -14.38 -62.17
CA ILE A 4 -10.50 -14.90 -60.93
C ILE A 4 -10.45 -13.70 -59.95
N ALA A 5 -11.37 -13.54 -59.00
CA ALA A 5 -11.47 -14.14 -57.66
C ALA A 5 -10.42 -13.62 -56.65
N LEU A 6 -10.95 -13.14 -55.51
CA LEU A 6 -10.40 -13.01 -54.14
C LEU A 6 -8.96 -12.52 -53.96
N THR A 7 -8.76 -11.50 -53.11
CA THR A 7 -8.38 -11.73 -51.70
C THR A 7 -8.30 -10.41 -50.94
N ALA A 8 -8.93 -10.43 -49.76
CA ALA A 8 -8.70 -9.47 -48.70
C ALA A 8 -7.25 -9.52 -48.21
N ALA A 9 -6.72 -8.37 -47.82
CA ALA A 9 -5.70 -8.29 -46.79
C ALA A 9 -5.89 -6.96 -46.07
N ALA A 10 -6.76 -6.98 -45.06
CA ALA A 10 -6.64 -6.06 -43.95
C ALA A 10 -5.24 -6.29 -43.37
N ALA A 11 -4.33 -5.35 -43.62
CA ALA A 11 -3.11 -5.25 -42.85
C ALA A 11 -3.53 -4.84 -41.43
N LEU A 12 -3.85 -5.85 -40.62
CA LEU A 12 -3.82 -5.74 -39.17
C LEU A 12 -2.45 -5.16 -38.83
N ALA A 13 -2.48 -3.97 -38.23
CA ALA A 13 -1.34 -3.46 -37.49
C ALA A 13 -0.95 -4.55 -36.49
N ALA A 14 0.11 -5.28 -36.81
CA ALA A 14 0.89 -5.96 -35.80
C ALA A 14 1.55 -4.84 -34.98
N ILE A 15 0.82 -4.35 -33.97
CA ILE A 15 1.49 -3.87 -32.77
C ILE A 15 2.26 -5.10 -32.30
N ALA A 16 3.56 -5.12 -32.59
CA ALA A 16 4.47 -6.01 -31.94
C ALA A 16 4.33 -5.74 -30.45
N ALA A 17 3.57 -6.60 -29.76
CA ALA A 17 3.65 -6.74 -28.33
C ALA A 17 5.10 -7.10 -28.06
N ASN A 18 5.84 -6.13 -27.55
CA ASN A 18 7.21 -6.30 -27.09
C ASN A 18 7.11 -7.27 -25.88
N PRO A 19 7.54 -8.55 -25.97
CA PRO A 19 7.30 -9.54 -24.92
C PRO A 19 8.30 -9.39 -23.76
N ALA A 20 8.80 -8.18 -23.54
CA ALA A 20 9.79 -7.89 -22.54
C ALA A 20 9.25 -6.74 -21.67
N LEU A 21 9.00 -7.07 -20.40
CA LEU A 21 8.88 -6.19 -19.23
C LEU A 21 7.49 -5.97 -18.58
N ALA A 22 6.45 -6.66 -19.02
CA ALA A 22 5.23 -6.77 -18.22
C ALA A 22 5.19 -8.18 -17.63
N GLN A 23 5.47 -8.30 -16.32
CA GLN A 23 4.90 -9.43 -15.59
C GLN A 23 3.40 -9.34 -15.85
N GLU A 24 2.83 -10.32 -16.54
CA GLU A 24 1.42 -10.25 -16.89
C GLU A 24 0.62 -10.52 -15.61
N ALA A 25 -0.46 -9.77 -15.40
CA ALA A 25 -1.37 -10.07 -14.30
C ALA A 25 -1.88 -11.51 -14.46
N GLY A 26 -1.67 -12.32 -13.44
CA GLY A 26 -1.92 -13.77 -13.44
C GLY A 26 -0.65 -14.63 -13.42
N ASP A 27 0.54 -14.07 -13.67
CA ASP A 27 1.78 -14.83 -13.63
C ASP A 27 2.07 -15.40 -12.24
N THR A 28 2.47 -16.67 -12.17
CA THR A 28 2.90 -17.29 -10.91
C THR A 28 4.37 -16.95 -10.66
N VAL A 29 4.63 -16.27 -9.55
CA VAL A 29 5.98 -15.91 -9.13
C VAL A 29 6.59 -17.05 -8.33
N MET A 30 7.74 -17.52 -8.77
CA MET A 30 8.48 -18.62 -8.16
C MET A 30 9.53 -18.10 -7.17
N GLY A 31 9.71 -18.78 -6.06
CA GLY A 31 10.76 -18.50 -5.08
C GLY A 31 12.09 -19.15 -5.43
N ASN A 32 13.13 -18.76 -4.70
CA ASN A 32 14.47 -19.33 -4.84
C ASN A 32 14.55 -20.82 -4.44
N ASP A 33 13.56 -21.29 -3.69
CA ASP A 33 13.33 -22.68 -3.29
C ASP A 33 12.61 -23.51 -4.36
N GLY A 34 12.21 -22.89 -5.47
CA GLY A 34 11.45 -23.53 -6.54
C GLY A 34 9.97 -23.73 -6.21
N ASN A 35 9.45 -23.11 -5.15
CA ASN A 35 8.02 -23.12 -4.82
C ASN A 35 7.31 -21.85 -5.32
N ALA A 36 6.01 -21.94 -5.57
CA ALA A 36 5.22 -20.77 -5.92
C ALA A 36 5.04 -19.86 -4.69
N ILE A 37 5.45 -18.60 -4.81
CA ILE A 37 5.23 -17.57 -3.78
C ILE A 37 3.80 -17.07 -3.89
N GLY A 38 3.40 -16.64 -5.07
CA GLY A 38 2.12 -15.97 -5.29
C GLY A 38 1.82 -15.72 -6.76
N THR A 39 0.71 -15.04 -7.01
CA THR A 39 0.26 -14.67 -8.36
C THR A 39 0.25 -13.16 -8.52
N VAL A 40 0.76 -12.66 -9.64
CA VAL A 40 0.76 -11.22 -9.94
C VAL A 40 -0.68 -10.74 -10.05
N ALA A 41 -1.10 -9.87 -9.15
CA ALA A 41 -2.43 -9.25 -9.19
C ALA A 41 -2.46 -8.11 -10.22
N ASP A 42 -1.39 -7.30 -10.22
CA ASP A 42 -1.23 -6.17 -11.12
C ASP A 42 0.25 -5.81 -11.28
N ALA A 43 0.64 -5.26 -12.42
CA ALA A 43 2.01 -4.85 -12.69
C ALA A 43 2.03 -3.50 -13.40
N ASN A 44 2.60 -2.49 -12.77
CA ASN A 44 2.78 -1.16 -13.34
C ASN A 44 4.25 -0.89 -13.69
N GLU A 45 4.57 0.32 -14.17
CA GLU A 45 5.93 0.66 -14.61
C GLU A 45 6.96 0.68 -13.46
N GLN A 46 6.52 0.83 -12.21
CA GLN A 46 7.39 1.02 -11.04
C GLN A 46 7.42 -0.18 -10.10
N ALA A 47 6.29 -0.86 -9.92
CA ALA A 47 6.08 -1.93 -8.96
C ALA A 47 5.13 -3.00 -9.51
N VAL A 48 5.22 -4.19 -8.92
CA VAL A 48 4.33 -5.31 -9.16
C VAL A 48 3.63 -5.68 -7.88
N MET A 49 2.32 -5.77 -7.95
CA MET A 49 1.44 -6.19 -6.89
C MET A 49 1.31 -7.71 -6.92
N LEU A 50 1.77 -8.37 -5.86
CA LEU A 50 1.74 -9.82 -5.75
C LEU A 50 0.71 -10.27 -4.70
N THR A 51 -0.17 -11.19 -5.07
CA THR A 51 -1.07 -11.87 -4.12
C THR A 51 -0.36 -13.10 -3.57
N VAL A 52 -0.13 -13.10 -2.26
CA VAL A 52 0.58 -14.15 -1.52
C VAL A 52 -0.35 -14.67 -0.43
N GLY A 53 -1.15 -15.69 -0.77
CA GLY A 53 -2.22 -16.14 0.11
C GLY A 53 -3.32 -15.08 0.24
N GLU A 54 -3.53 -14.57 1.44
CA GLU A 54 -4.48 -13.47 1.72
C GLU A 54 -3.84 -12.07 1.65
N TYR A 55 -2.50 -11.99 1.58
CA TYR A 55 -1.79 -10.73 1.56
C TYR A 55 -1.56 -10.23 0.14
N GLN A 56 -1.56 -8.90 0.00
CA GLN A 56 -1.23 -8.23 -1.24
C GLN A 56 -0.02 -7.33 -1.01
N ILE A 57 1.11 -7.70 -1.63
CA ILE A 57 2.41 -7.08 -1.36
C ILE A 57 2.92 -6.42 -2.64
N ALA A 58 3.14 -5.11 -2.59
CA ALA A 58 3.75 -4.36 -3.67
C ALA A 58 5.27 -4.48 -3.59
N LEU A 59 5.88 -5.11 -4.59
CA LEU A 59 7.33 -5.24 -4.70
C LEU A 59 7.84 -4.45 -5.90
N PRO A 60 9.01 -3.80 -5.80
CA PRO A 60 9.59 -3.10 -6.94
C PRO A 60 9.94 -4.09 -8.04
N LYS A 61 9.76 -3.70 -9.31
CA LYS A 61 10.09 -4.58 -10.46
C LYS A 61 11.52 -5.13 -10.41
N ASN A 62 12.46 -4.36 -9.89
CA ASN A 62 13.86 -4.76 -9.73
C ASN A 62 14.08 -5.92 -8.74
N ALA A 63 13.12 -6.23 -7.87
CA ALA A 63 13.20 -7.37 -6.98
C ALA A 63 12.93 -8.70 -7.71
N PHE A 64 12.27 -8.64 -8.87
CA PHE A 64 11.90 -9.82 -9.64
C PHE A 64 13.01 -10.19 -10.62
N GLY A 65 13.41 -11.45 -10.58
CA GLY A 65 14.22 -12.09 -11.61
C GLY A 65 13.33 -12.66 -12.73
N THR A 66 13.95 -12.98 -13.86
CA THR A 66 13.31 -13.67 -14.98
C THR A 66 13.92 -15.07 -15.11
N SER A 67 13.06 -16.08 -15.24
CA SER A 67 13.46 -17.46 -15.55
C SER A 67 12.68 -17.97 -16.76
N ASP A 68 13.10 -19.10 -17.33
CA ASP A 68 12.35 -19.77 -18.42
C ASP A 68 10.92 -20.16 -18.01
N THR A 69 10.65 -20.26 -16.70
CA THR A 69 9.34 -20.59 -16.12
C THR A 69 8.51 -19.37 -15.71
N GLY A 70 9.01 -18.15 -15.90
CA GLY A 70 8.32 -16.91 -15.53
C GLY A 70 9.06 -16.09 -14.46
N PRO A 71 8.38 -15.11 -13.82
CA PRO A 71 8.97 -14.25 -12.81
C PRO A 71 9.40 -15.03 -11.56
N THR A 72 10.55 -14.64 -11.01
CA THR A 72 11.13 -15.27 -9.81
C THR A 72 11.48 -14.22 -8.77
N LEU A 73 11.53 -14.61 -7.49
CA LEU A 73 12.07 -13.79 -6.40
C LEU A 73 13.21 -14.53 -5.72
N ASN A 74 14.18 -13.78 -5.20
CA ASN A 74 15.33 -14.32 -4.46
C ASN A 74 15.01 -14.71 -3.00
N ILE A 75 13.74 -14.83 -2.65
CA ILE A 75 13.24 -15.15 -1.30
C ILE A 75 12.19 -16.26 -1.40
N THR A 76 11.83 -16.85 -0.27
CA THR A 76 10.72 -17.81 -0.20
C THR A 76 9.39 -17.11 0.11
N ARG A 77 8.29 -17.83 -0.09
CA ARG A 77 6.95 -17.39 0.33
C ARG A 77 6.91 -17.01 1.79
N ASP A 78 7.41 -17.89 2.65
CA ASP A 78 7.39 -17.71 4.10
C ASP A 78 8.23 -16.51 4.53
N GLN A 79 9.39 -16.30 3.89
CA GLN A 79 10.21 -15.11 4.14
C GLN A 79 9.47 -13.84 3.75
N LEU A 80 8.77 -13.82 2.62
CA LEU A 80 8.00 -12.65 2.19
C LEU A 80 6.85 -12.34 3.15
N VAL A 81 6.09 -13.36 3.56
CA VAL A 81 5.01 -13.22 4.55
C VAL A 81 5.59 -12.75 5.89
N GLN A 82 6.67 -13.37 6.36
CA GLN A 82 7.34 -12.98 7.60
C GLN A 82 7.84 -11.54 7.54
N MET A 83 8.42 -11.09 6.42
CA MET A 83 8.84 -9.70 6.24
C MET A 83 7.64 -8.74 6.27
N HIS A 84 6.52 -9.13 5.65
CA HIS A 84 5.30 -8.32 5.67
C HIS A 84 4.71 -8.21 7.08
N GLU A 85 4.62 -9.32 7.81
CA GLU A 85 4.20 -9.33 9.21
C GLU A 85 5.14 -8.53 10.09
N GLN A 86 6.45 -8.61 9.88
CA GLN A 86 7.44 -7.79 10.56
C GLN A 86 7.25 -6.30 10.27
N GLN A 87 6.89 -5.93 9.04
CA GLN A 87 6.58 -4.54 8.72
C GLN A 87 5.30 -4.06 9.38
N LEU A 88 4.25 -4.88 9.41
CA LEU A 88 3.02 -4.58 10.15
C LEU A 88 3.30 -4.42 11.65
N ALA A 89 4.05 -5.34 12.24
CA ALA A 89 4.44 -5.30 13.64
C ALA A 89 5.34 -4.09 13.95
N ALA A 90 6.28 -3.75 13.06
CA ALA A 90 7.12 -2.56 13.20
C ALA A 90 6.31 -1.27 13.07
N ALA A 91 5.33 -1.22 12.17
CA ALA A 91 4.43 -0.08 12.03
C ALA A 91 3.53 0.08 13.27
N GLU A 92 3.01 -1.03 13.81
CA GLU A 92 2.23 -1.01 15.04
C GLU A 92 3.09 -0.65 16.25
N ALA A 93 4.32 -1.15 16.34
CA ALA A 93 5.27 -0.81 17.39
C ALA A 93 5.69 0.67 17.31
N ALA A 94 5.95 1.19 16.10
CA ALA A 94 6.22 2.60 15.88
C ALA A 94 5.02 3.45 16.30
N LEU A 95 3.81 3.03 15.92
CA LEU A 95 2.56 3.69 16.32
C LEU A 95 2.40 3.71 17.83
N ALA A 96 2.58 2.57 18.50
CA ALA A 96 2.51 2.47 19.95
C ALA A 96 3.61 3.31 20.64
N ALA A 97 4.80 3.39 20.06
CA ALA A 97 5.90 4.21 20.58
C ALA A 97 5.66 5.71 20.38
N ALA A 98 4.98 6.11 19.30
CA ALA A 98 4.60 7.49 19.03
C ALA A 98 3.32 7.91 19.78
N LEU A 99 2.44 6.96 20.11
CA LEU A 99 1.26 7.14 20.96
C LEU A 99 1.65 7.24 22.43
N VAL A 100 2.18 8.41 22.79
CA VAL A 100 2.48 8.76 24.19
C VAL A 100 1.76 10.03 24.56
N GLU A 101 1.38 10.14 25.84
CA GLU A 101 0.85 11.39 26.39
C GLU A 101 1.88 12.52 26.18
N GLY A 102 1.41 13.66 25.68
CA GLY A 102 2.23 14.80 25.27
C GLY A 102 2.78 14.71 23.84
N ALA A 103 2.54 13.64 23.09
CA ALA A 103 2.98 13.56 21.69
C ALA A 103 2.25 14.58 20.82
N ALA A 104 2.99 15.28 19.96
CA ALA A 104 2.41 16.15 18.95
C ALA A 104 1.81 15.32 17.81
N VAL A 105 0.59 15.69 17.41
CA VAL A 105 -0.17 15.03 16.36
C VAL A 105 -0.34 16.00 15.20
N VAL A 106 -0.07 15.53 13.99
CA VAL A 106 -0.38 16.24 12.75
C VAL A 106 -1.54 15.57 12.00
N THR A 107 -2.23 16.28 11.15
CA THR A 107 -3.25 15.71 10.25
C THR A 107 -2.62 15.07 9.02
N ALA A 108 -3.45 14.43 8.17
CA ALA A 108 -3.00 13.86 6.90
C ALA A 108 -2.54 14.93 5.88
N ASP A 109 -2.88 16.20 6.09
CA ASP A 109 -2.50 17.39 5.31
C ASP A 109 -1.31 18.19 5.92
N PRO A 110 -0.36 17.49 6.56
CA PRO A 110 0.67 18.03 7.45
C PRO A 110 0.34 19.26 8.32
N GLN A 111 -0.89 19.42 8.81
CA GLN A 111 -1.23 20.51 9.73
C GLN A 111 -1.15 20.09 11.21
N PRO A 112 -0.73 20.98 12.11
CA PRO A 112 -0.72 20.69 13.54
C PRO A 112 -2.15 20.50 14.03
N LEU A 113 -2.45 19.31 14.54
CA LEU A 113 -3.74 19.01 15.13
C LEU A 113 -3.76 19.43 16.61
N GLY A 114 -2.73 19.03 17.36
CA GLY A 114 -2.61 19.27 18.79
C GLY A 114 -1.64 18.31 19.47
N THR A 115 -1.75 18.15 20.79
CA THR A 115 -0.97 17.18 21.57
C THR A 115 -1.89 16.17 22.26
N ILE A 116 -1.41 14.93 22.44
CA ILE A 116 -2.16 13.92 23.18
C ILE A 116 -2.23 14.32 24.65
N GLU A 117 -3.44 14.48 25.17
CA GLU A 117 -3.68 14.71 26.59
C GLU A 117 -3.78 13.38 27.35
N THR A 118 -4.54 12.42 26.83
CA THR A 118 -4.82 11.14 27.51
C THR A 118 -5.05 10.02 26.51
N ILE A 119 -4.65 8.81 26.88
CA ILE A 119 -4.83 7.59 26.08
C ILE A 119 -5.76 6.63 26.85
N ASP A 120 -7.05 6.62 26.49
CA ASP A 120 -8.08 5.76 27.05
C ASP A 120 -8.26 4.49 26.21
N GLY A 121 -7.26 3.61 26.27
CA GLY A 121 -7.24 2.35 25.55
C GLY A 121 -7.22 2.56 24.03
N THR A 122 -8.38 2.44 23.38
CA THR A 122 -8.52 2.69 21.94
C THR A 122 -8.86 4.15 21.64
N ASN A 123 -9.30 4.95 22.61
CA ASN A 123 -9.66 6.35 22.37
C ASN A 123 -8.52 7.26 22.82
N ILE A 124 -8.10 8.15 21.93
CA ILE A 124 -7.00 9.09 22.17
C ILE A 124 -7.60 10.48 22.26
N VAL A 125 -7.43 11.13 23.41
CA VAL A 125 -7.86 12.50 23.64
C VAL A 125 -6.69 13.42 23.27
N ILE A 126 -6.93 14.28 22.28
CA ILE A 126 -5.99 15.29 21.81
C ILE A 126 -6.49 16.64 22.27
N THR A 127 -5.61 17.45 22.80
CA THR A 127 -5.86 18.85 23.10
C THR A 127 -5.22 19.71 22.03
N ARG A 128 -6.06 20.47 21.32
CA ARG A 128 -5.64 21.38 20.27
C ARG A 128 -5.08 22.68 20.86
N GLU A 129 -4.46 23.50 20.01
CA GLU A 129 -3.93 24.82 20.41
C GLU A 129 -5.02 25.79 20.89
N ASP A 130 -6.25 25.63 20.43
CA ASP A 130 -7.44 26.40 20.84
C ASP A 130 -8.11 25.85 22.12
N GLU A 131 -7.42 24.97 22.87
CA GLU A 131 -7.91 24.27 24.06
C GLU A 131 -9.12 23.34 23.81
N THR A 132 -9.50 23.15 22.55
CA THR A 132 -10.53 22.20 22.15
C THR A 132 -10.04 20.76 22.28
N LYS A 133 -10.83 19.90 22.92
CA LYS A 133 -10.54 18.47 23.05
C LYS A 133 -11.17 17.68 21.91
N VAL A 134 -10.36 16.88 21.23
CA VAL A 134 -10.78 16.00 20.15
C VAL A 134 -10.47 14.57 20.56
N THR A 135 -11.47 13.70 20.52
CA THR A 135 -11.27 12.27 20.77
C THR A 135 -11.27 11.53 19.44
N LEU A 136 -10.16 10.87 19.13
CA LEU A 136 -10.02 10.03 17.93
C LEU A 136 -9.65 8.59 18.33
N PRO A 137 -10.17 7.58 17.63
CA PRO A 137 -9.74 6.20 17.87
C PRO A 137 -8.29 6.00 17.44
N ARG A 138 -7.54 5.12 18.11
CA ARG A 138 -6.13 4.81 17.84
C ARG A 138 -5.90 4.39 16.38
N GLU A 139 -6.90 3.76 15.77
CA GLU A 139 -6.87 3.28 14.38
C GLU A 139 -6.81 4.42 13.35
N MET A 140 -7.25 5.62 13.75
CA MET A 140 -7.06 6.84 12.96
C MET A 140 -5.66 7.41 13.10
N PHE A 141 -4.77 6.86 13.91
CA PHE A 141 -3.39 7.32 14.01
C PHE A 141 -2.45 6.42 13.21
N ALA A 142 -1.41 7.03 12.68
CA ALA A 142 -0.34 6.40 11.94
C ALA A 142 0.96 7.12 12.27
N VAL A 143 2.09 6.49 11.95
CA VAL A 143 3.39 7.13 12.03
C VAL A 143 3.85 7.43 10.62
N ASP A 144 4.29 8.66 10.39
CA ASP A 144 4.87 9.03 9.11
C ASP A 144 6.26 8.38 8.93
N PRO A 145 6.85 8.41 7.73
CA PRO A 145 8.21 7.89 7.52
C PRO A 145 9.30 8.57 8.37
N ASN A 146 9.02 9.72 8.97
CA ASN A 146 9.94 10.46 9.86
C ASN A 146 9.80 10.05 11.33
N GLY A 147 8.85 9.18 11.68
CA GLY A 147 8.59 8.77 13.06
C GLY A 147 7.62 9.69 13.82
N ALA A 148 6.97 10.65 13.15
CA ALA A 148 6.00 11.56 13.75
C ALA A 148 4.59 10.98 13.73
N LEU A 149 3.81 11.25 14.79
CA LEU A 149 2.43 10.80 14.89
C LEU A 149 1.51 11.64 14.00
N MET A 150 0.79 11.00 13.10
CA MET A 150 -0.18 11.63 12.21
C MET A 150 -1.57 10.99 12.35
N ALA A 151 -2.60 11.80 12.37
CA ALA A 151 -3.98 11.38 12.26
C ALA A 151 -4.36 11.24 10.77
N ARG A 152 -4.96 10.12 10.40
CA ARG A 152 -5.45 9.77 9.06
C ARG A 152 -6.77 10.49 8.71
N ILE A 153 -6.90 11.73 9.19
CA ILE A 153 -8.03 12.62 8.94
C ILE A 153 -7.47 13.94 8.43
N MET A 154 -8.15 14.53 7.45
CA MET A 154 -7.84 15.87 6.99
C MET A 154 -8.38 16.89 7.99
N MET A 155 -7.70 18.01 8.17
CA MET A 155 -8.16 19.07 9.07
C MET A 155 -9.58 19.55 8.72
N ALA A 156 -9.88 19.69 7.43
CA ALA A 156 -11.20 20.05 6.94
C ALA A 156 -12.29 19.03 7.33
N ASP A 157 -12.00 17.73 7.21
CA ASP A 157 -12.94 16.67 7.58
C ASP A 157 -13.15 16.61 9.09
N LEU A 158 -12.07 16.86 9.86
CA LEU A 158 -12.16 16.92 11.30
C LEU A 158 -12.99 18.11 11.78
N GLU A 159 -12.81 19.29 11.19
CA GLU A 159 -13.64 20.47 11.51
C GLU A 159 -15.10 20.23 11.16
N ALA A 160 -15.38 19.58 10.02
CA ALA A 160 -16.73 19.18 9.66
C ALA A 160 -17.33 18.19 10.67
N ALA A 161 -16.55 17.21 11.13
CA ALA A 161 -16.97 16.24 12.15
C ALA A 161 -17.23 16.89 13.52
N LEU A 162 -16.38 17.84 13.93
CA LEU A 162 -16.54 18.61 15.16
C LEU A 162 -17.76 19.53 15.09
N ALA A 163 -17.96 20.22 13.97
CA ALA A 163 -19.14 21.04 13.73
C ALA A 163 -20.44 20.20 13.75
N ALA A 164 -20.39 18.97 13.22
CA ALA A 164 -21.52 18.03 13.26
C ALA A 164 -21.80 17.48 14.68
N GLN A 165 -20.82 17.44 15.57
CA GLN A 165 -21.01 17.07 16.98
C GLN A 165 -21.48 18.25 17.85
N ALA A 166 -21.21 19.49 17.44
CA ALA A 166 -21.59 20.70 18.15
C ALA A 166 -23.00 21.23 17.79
N GLY A 167 -23.65 20.67 16.76
CA GLY A 167 -25.01 21.01 16.33
C GLY A 167 -26.06 20.02 16.83
#